data_AF-I4A474-F1
#
_entry.id   AF-I4A474-F1
#
_cell.length_a   1.000
_cell.length_b   1.000
_cell.length_c   1.000
_cell.angle_alpha   90.00
_cell.angle_beta   90.00
_cell.angle_gamma   90.00
#
_symmetry.space_group_name_H-M   'P 1'
#
loop_
_entity.id
_entity.type
_entity.pdbx_description
1 polymer ?
#
loop_
_entity_poly.entity_id
_entity_poly.type
_entity_poly.pdbx_seq_one_letter_code
_entity_poly.pdbx_strand_id
1 'polypeptide(L)'
;MRKALLATLIGITMLLTGCGGSKGVDSPIGATSPTHSSTLSQEEALRVLYQELLAKTEHTVAFLKEAKVGDQTIYAFQHMVNGRAPVVDFVHSKTGKVYYDSVELLLDIFINSEDKEPYKVASYINKDIYYLEMKSVNDPEPTTWSTYVFNEDAYTSAEEAKKAVVKVYAENHPTLSLLGKPLAEVEKITKVESQKVPVETEEGGAAEATQINLDNTLILFNNEAISSEIFLEGQQEILGVKIGEAFNEVSDKLGMPDSFGQDSEFEDIYTMRYLFDGFQIEFYGEDKDANTISALIKKL
;
A
#
# COMPACT_ATOMS: atom_id res chain seq x y z
N MET A 1 -19.26 -22.51 37.03
CA MET A 1 -20.71 -22.33 37.27
C MET A 1 -21.24 -21.30 36.29
N ARG A 2 -22.23 -21.71 35.48
CA ARG A 2 -23.01 -20.87 34.55
C ARG A 2 -23.98 -19.96 35.32
N LYS A 3 -24.53 -18.96 34.60
CA LYS A 3 -25.67 -18.05 34.89
C LYS A 3 -25.25 -16.74 35.57
N ALA A 4 -25.71 -15.54 35.22
CA ALA A 4 -26.76 -15.02 34.31
C ALA A 4 -26.43 -13.51 34.11
N LEU A 5 -26.51 -12.88 32.94
CA LEU A 5 -27.65 -12.54 32.06
C LEU A 5 -28.57 -11.43 32.65
N LEU A 6 -28.54 -10.24 32.03
CA LEU A 6 -29.65 -9.29 31.82
C LEU A 6 -29.15 -8.22 30.81
N ALA A 7 -29.51 -8.28 29.51
CA ALA A 7 -30.71 -7.70 28.86
C ALA A 7 -30.84 -6.18 29.10
N THR A 8 -31.02 -5.32 28.08
CA THR A 8 -32.26 -5.25 27.28
C THR A 8 -32.08 -4.35 26.03
N LEU A 9 -32.83 -4.72 24.99
CA LEU A 9 -32.97 -4.16 23.64
C LEU A 9 -34.32 -3.41 23.52
N ILE A 10 -34.38 -2.29 22.79
CA ILE A 10 -35.60 -1.69 22.18
C ILE A 10 -35.09 -1.06 20.86
N GLY A 11 -35.45 -1.45 19.63
CA GLY A 11 -36.79 -1.59 19.01
C GLY A 11 -37.21 -0.22 18.40
N ILE A 12 -37.67 -0.01 17.15
CA ILE A 12 -38.52 -0.81 16.27
C ILE A 12 -38.67 -0.08 14.89
N THR A 13 -38.63 -0.89 13.82
CA THR A 13 -39.29 -0.89 12.48
C THR A 13 -39.46 0.30 11.53
N MET A 14 -39.22 -0.08 10.27
CA MET A 14 -39.69 0.42 8.98
C MET A 14 -41.22 0.36 8.69
N LEU A 15 -41.60 1.17 7.68
CA LEU A 15 -42.68 1.07 6.67
C LEU A 15 -44.11 1.54 7.03
N LEU A 16 -44.63 2.51 6.27
CA LEU A 16 -45.57 2.28 5.14
C LEU A 16 -46.07 3.60 4.48
N THR A 17 -45.89 3.67 3.15
CA THR A 17 -46.78 4.17 2.06
C THR A 17 -47.78 5.32 2.24
N GLY A 18 -47.88 6.19 1.21
CA GLY A 18 -49.20 6.53 0.61
C GLY A 18 -49.42 7.90 -0.05
N CYS A 19 -49.26 7.93 -1.38
CA CYS A 19 -50.13 8.56 -2.42
C CYS A 19 -50.41 10.08 -2.54
N GLY A 20 -50.28 10.54 -3.79
CA GLY A 20 -50.97 11.70 -4.42
C GLY A 20 -50.00 12.61 -5.17
N GLY A 21 -50.04 12.89 -6.47
CA GLY A 21 -51.01 12.65 -7.54
C GLY A 21 -50.81 13.76 -8.61
N SER A 22 -50.34 13.37 -9.80
CA SER A 22 -50.46 14.00 -11.14
C SER A 22 -50.55 15.54 -11.30
N LYS A 23 -49.66 16.09 -12.15
CA LYS A 23 -50.03 16.84 -13.38
C LYS A 23 -48.81 16.95 -14.31
N GLY A 24 -48.94 16.46 -15.54
CA GLY A 24 -47.89 16.49 -16.56
C GLY A 24 -47.77 17.85 -17.25
N VAL A 25 -46.59 18.08 -17.85
CA VAL A 25 -46.36 18.96 -19.01
C VAL A 25 -45.13 18.45 -19.76
N ASP A 26 -45.33 18.15 -21.04
CA ASP A 26 -44.43 18.12 -22.22
C ASP A 26 -42.99 17.60 -22.10
N SER A 27 -42.76 16.49 -22.81
CA SER A 27 -41.46 16.05 -23.29
C SER A 27 -40.83 17.06 -24.24
N PRO A 28 -39.53 17.34 -24.13
CA PRO A 28 -38.66 17.45 -25.27
C PRO A 28 -38.03 16.09 -25.55
N ILE A 29 -38.01 15.73 -26.83
CA ILE A 29 -37.30 14.61 -27.41
C ILE A 29 -35.84 14.62 -26.90
N GLY A 30 -35.51 13.69 -26.01
CA GLY A 30 -34.17 13.45 -25.49
C GLY A 30 -33.69 12.11 -26.01
N ALA A 31 -32.53 12.13 -26.67
CA ALA A 31 -31.91 11.04 -27.39
C ALA A 31 -32.17 9.65 -26.79
N THR A 32 -32.62 8.73 -27.63
CA THR A 32 -32.46 7.30 -27.42
C THR A 32 -31.01 7.04 -27.02
N SER A 33 -30.77 6.80 -25.73
CA SER A 33 -29.55 6.16 -25.29
C SER A 33 -29.53 4.80 -25.96
N PRO A 34 -28.54 4.48 -26.81
CA PRO A 34 -28.42 3.13 -27.31
C PRO A 34 -28.02 2.27 -26.12
N THR A 35 -28.96 1.48 -25.65
CA THR A 35 -28.68 0.30 -24.84
C THR A 35 -28.00 -0.70 -25.78
N HIS A 36 -26.71 -0.47 -26.06
CA HIS A 36 -25.86 -1.42 -26.75
C HIS A 36 -24.67 -1.74 -25.85
N SER A 37 -24.80 -2.90 -25.20
CA SER A 37 -23.67 -3.71 -24.73
C SER A 37 -22.90 -4.23 -25.95
N SER A 38 -22.38 -3.33 -26.79
CA SER A 38 -21.53 -3.68 -27.92
C SER A 38 -20.13 -3.21 -27.63
N THR A 39 -19.21 -4.17 -27.49
CA THR A 39 -17.78 -3.93 -27.49
C THR A 39 -17.42 -3.18 -28.77
N LEU A 40 -16.71 -2.05 -28.64
CA LEU A 40 -16.26 -1.26 -29.78
C LEU A 40 -15.33 -2.10 -30.67
N SER A 41 -15.46 -1.95 -31.98
CA SER A 41 -14.46 -2.34 -32.97
C SER A 41 -13.23 -1.44 -32.90
N GLN A 42 -12.14 -1.86 -33.53
CA GLN A 42 -10.91 -1.06 -33.67
C GLN A 42 -11.22 0.30 -34.33
N GLU A 43 -12.03 0.32 -35.38
CA GLU A 43 -12.39 1.54 -36.11
C GLU A 43 -13.26 2.47 -35.26
N GLU A 44 -14.15 1.94 -34.44
CA GLU A 44 -14.97 2.74 -33.52
C GLU A 44 -14.12 3.32 -32.39
N ALA A 45 -13.21 2.55 -31.82
CA ALA A 45 -12.27 3.02 -30.81
C ALA A 45 -11.35 4.13 -31.35
N LEU A 46 -10.87 3.99 -32.59
CA LEU A 46 -10.09 5.04 -33.26
C LEU A 46 -10.89 6.34 -33.40
N ARG A 47 -12.18 6.25 -33.75
CA ARG A 47 -13.06 7.43 -33.86
C ARG A 47 -13.26 8.12 -32.50
N VAL A 48 -13.41 7.35 -31.42
CA VAL A 48 -13.52 7.89 -30.06
C VAL A 48 -12.25 8.66 -29.70
N LEU A 49 -11.06 8.07 -29.93
CA LEU A 49 -9.79 8.74 -29.66
C LEU A 49 -9.64 10.02 -30.48
N TYR A 50 -9.94 10.00 -31.78
CA TYR A 50 -9.92 11.21 -32.61
C TYR A 50 -10.86 12.30 -32.06
N GLN A 51 -12.07 11.94 -31.63
CA GLN A 51 -13.03 12.90 -31.07
C GLN A 51 -12.50 13.61 -29.83
N GLU A 52 -11.75 12.90 -28.98
CA GLU A 52 -11.13 13.47 -27.78
C GLU A 52 -9.94 14.38 -28.11
N LEU A 53 -9.14 14.02 -29.12
CA LEU A 53 -7.94 14.75 -29.54
C LEU A 53 -8.21 16.01 -30.39
N LEU A 54 -9.42 16.20 -30.93
CA LEU A 54 -9.79 17.32 -31.83
C LEU A 54 -9.66 18.73 -31.23
N ALA A 55 -9.16 18.87 -30.01
CA ALA A 55 -9.04 20.12 -29.26
C ALA A 55 -7.76 20.97 -29.54
N LYS A 56 -7.27 21.07 -30.80
CA LYS A 56 -6.40 22.16 -31.36
C LYS A 56 -4.93 21.90 -31.79
N THR A 57 -4.53 20.69 -32.20
CA THR A 57 -3.20 20.51 -32.86
C THR A 57 -3.23 19.49 -33.99
N GLU A 58 -2.34 19.61 -34.99
CA GLU A 58 -2.15 18.56 -35.99
C GLU A 58 -1.63 17.30 -35.30
N HIS A 59 -2.42 16.24 -35.39
CA HIS A 59 -2.08 14.94 -34.84
C HIS A 59 -2.25 13.85 -35.89
N THR A 60 -1.39 12.84 -35.81
CA THR A 60 -1.56 11.58 -36.53
C THR A 60 -1.78 10.49 -35.51
N VAL A 61 -2.84 9.71 -35.69
CA VAL A 61 -3.14 8.54 -34.87
C VAL A 61 -3.21 7.32 -35.76
N ALA A 62 -2.45 6.29 -35.41
CA ALA A 62 -2.43 5.01 -36.09
C ALA A 62 -2.72 3.89 -35.09
N PHE A 63 -3.48 2.88 -35.52
CA PHE A 63 -3.63 1.67 -34.72
C PHE A 63 -2.27 1.01 -34.53
N LEU A 64 -1.95 0.69 -33.28
CA LEU A 64 -0.74 -0.02 -32.94
C LEU A 64 -1.06 -1.50 -32.77
N LYS A 65 -1.84 -1.84 -31.74
CA LYS A 65 -2.06 -3.24 -31.31
C LYS A 65 -3.41 -3.38 -30.58
N GLU A 66 -3.97 -4.58 -30.62
CA GLU A 66 -5.00 -5.00 -29.65
C GLU A 66 -4.29 -5.63 -28.46
N ALA A 67 -4.79 -5.39 -27.25
CA ALA A 67 -4.26 -5.94 -26.01
C ALA A 67 -5.37 -6.44 -25.08
N LYS A 68 -4.97 -7.31 -24.15
CA LYS A 68 -5.85 -7.96 -23.18
C LYS A 68 -5.32 -7.78 -21.76
N VAL A 69 -6.23 -7.52 -20.84
CA VAL A 69 -6.01 -7.57 -19.38
C VAL A 69 -7.23 -8.26 -18.77
N GLY A 70 -7.04 -9.48 -18.26
CA GLY A 70 -8.16 -10.40 -18.00
C GLY A 70 -9.04 -10.57 -19.24
N ASP A 71 -10.36 -10.43 -19.05
CA ASP A 71 -11.34 -10.51 -20.16
C ASP A 71 -11.49 -9.21 -20.95
N GLN A 72 -10.83 -8.12 -20.53
CA GLN A 72 -11.01 -6.80 -21.12
C GLN A 72 -10.15 -6.63 -22.37
N THR A 73 -10.75 -6.16 -23.46
CA THR A 73 -10.03 -5.76 -24.69
C THR A 73 -9.70 -4.28 -24.65
N ILE A 74 -8.44 -3.96 -24.91
CA ILE A 74 -7.91 -2.60 -25.02
C ILE A 74 -7.33 -2.42 -26.42
N TYR A 75 -7.62 -1.31 -27.08
CA TYR A 75 -6.94 -0.94 -28.33
C TYR A 75 -5.89 0.10 -28.06
N ALA A 76 -4.64 -0.19 -28.42
CA ALA A 76 -3.51 0.72 -28.32
C ALA A 76 -3.32 1.44 -29.66
N PHE A 77 -3.13 2.76 -29.60
CA PHE A 77 -2.90 3.62 -30.73
C PHE A 77 -1.61 4.39 -30.54
N GLN A 78 -0.81 4.47 -31.61
CA GLN A 78 0.32 5.36 -31.66
C GLN A 78 -0.18 6.76 -32.04
N HIS A 79 0.15 7.75 -31.20
CA HIS A 79 -0.25 9.13 -31.40
C HIS A 79 0.99 10.05 -31.46
N MET A 80 1.03 10.94 -32.44
CA MET A 80 2.07 11.96 -32.60
C MET A 80 1.45 13.34 -32.80
N VAL A 81 1.96 14.34 -32.08
CA VAL A 81 1.58 15.75 -32.22
C VAL A 81 2.72 16.53 -32.87
N ASN A 82 2.46 17.21 -33.99
CA ASN A 82 3.44 18.11 -34.66
C ASN A 82 4.85 17.51 -34.83
N GLY A 83 4.97 16.23 -35.19
CA GLY A 83 6.27 15.56 -35.39
C GLY A 83 7.08 15.29 -34.11
N ARG A 84 6.47 15.38 -32.92
CA ARG A 84 7.07 14.95 -31.66
C ARG A 84 7.21 13.43 -31.59
N ALA A 85 7.98 12.97 -30.61
CA ALA A 85 8.10 11.55 -30.30
C ALA A 85 6.71 10.91 -30.13
N PRO A 86 6.50 9.70 -30.67
CA PRO A 86 5.23 9.02 -30.53
C PRO A 86 4.96 8.63 -29.08
N VAL A 87 3.70 8.76 -28.68
CA VAL A 87 3.15 8.23 -27.44
C VAL A 87 2.14 7.13 -27.76
N VAL A 88 1.76 6.35 -26.74
CA VAL A 88 0.76 5.29 -26.88
C VAL A 88 -0.45 5.67 -26.06
N ASP A 89 -1.58 5.80 -26.74
CA ASP A 89 -2.89 6.04 -26.14
C ASP A 89 -3.70 4.74 -26.19
N PHE A 90 -4.57 4.54 -25.21
CA PHE A 90 -5.34 3.32 -25.04
C PHE A 90 -6.83 3.63 -25.02
N VAL A 91 -7.65 2.78 -25.65
CA VAL A 91 -9.11 2.88 -25.60
C VAL A 91 -9.69 1.58 -25.09
N HIS A 92 -10.43 1.66 -23.99
CA HIS A 92 -11.10 0.50 -23.41
C HIS A 92 -12.34 0.14 -24.24
N SER A 93 -12.35 -1.04 -24.84
CA SER A 93 -13.32 -1.43 -25.87
C SER A 93 -14.78 -1.44 -25.39
N LYS A 94 -15.06 -1.71 -24.12
CA LYS A 94 -16.44 -1.80 -23.60
C LYS A 94 -16.98 -0.45 -23.15
N THR A 95 -16.12 0.45 -22.68
CA THR A 95 -16.53 1.73 -22.06
C THR A 95 -16.28 2.91 -22.99
N GLY A 96 -15.38 2.77 -23.98
CA GLY A 96 -14.90 3.87 -24.80
C GLY A 96 -14.01 4.87 -24.06
N LYS A 97 -13.64 4.60 -22.80
CA LYS A 97 -12.76 5.51 -22.05
C LYS A 97 -11.36 5.48 -22.67
N VAL A 98 -10.80 6.67 -22.89
CA VAL A 98 -9.44 6.90 -23.40
C VAL A 98 -8.49 7.08 -22.22
N TYR A 99 -7.29 6.53 -22.33
CA TYR A 99 -6.21 6.67 -21.37
C TYR A 99 -4.93 7.04 -22.13
N TYR A 100 -4.19 8.02 -21.63
CA TYR A 100 -2.93 8.49 -22.22
C TYR A 100 -1.70 7.82 -21.59
N ASP A 101 -1.94 6.92 -20.64
CA ASP A 101 -0.93 6.18 -19.92
C ASP A 101 -1.47 4.80 -19.52
N SER A 102 -0.60 3.80 -19.64
CA SER A 102 -0.95 2.41 -19.30
C SER A 102 -1.13 2.20 -17.80
N VAL A 103 -0.44 2.97 -16.95
CA VAL A 103 -0.57 2.83 -15.49
C VAL A 103 -1.93 3.33 -15.03
N GLU A 104 -2.37 4.49 -15.52
CA GLU A 104 -3.73 5.00 -15.26
C GLU A 104 -4.80 3.98 -15.70
N LEU A 105 -4.65 3.41 -16.89
CA LEU A 105 -5.57 2.38 -17.40
C LEU A 105 -5.62 1.16 -16.47
N LEU A 106 -4.47 0.59 -16.14
CA LEU A 106 -4.40 -0.63 -15.32
C LEU A 106 -4.94 -0.37 -13.90
N LEU A 107 -4.65 0.79 -13.33
CA LEU A 107 -5.15 1.17 -12.02
C LEU A 107 -6.67 1.37 -12.02
N ASP A 108 -7.23 2.03 -13.03
CA ASP A 108 -8.68 2.18 -13.18
C ASP A 108 -9.37 0.82 -13.33
N ILE A 109 -8.78 -0.11 -14.09
CA ILE A 109 -9.28 -1.49 -14.21
C ILE A 109 -9.27 -2.21 -12.87
N PHE A 110 -8.20 -2.07 -12.09
CA PHE A 110 -8.09 -2.66 -10.76
C PHE A 110 -9.12 -2.09 -9.77
N ILE A 111 -9.26 -0.77 -9.71
CA ILE A 111 -10.19 -0.07 -8.81
C ILE A 111 -11.63 -0.49 -9.10
N ASN A 112 -11.99 -0.61 -10.38
CA ASN A 112 -13.33 -0.99 -10.82
C ASN A 112 -13.56 -2.51 -10.89
N SER A 113 -12.59 -3.34 -10.50
CA SER A 113 -12.75 -4.79 -10.49
C SER A 113 -13.52 -5.25 -9.25
N GLU A 114 -14.55 -6.08 -9.45
CA GLU A 114 -15.32 -6.69 -8.36
C GLU A 114 -14.50 -7.74 -7.60
N ASP A 115 -13.60 -8.45 -8.29
CA ASP A 115 -12.75 -9.48 -7.73
C ASP A 115 -11.27 -9.16 -8.00
N LYS A 116 -10.54 -8.83 -6.92
CA LYS A 116 -9.12 -8.47 -6.96
C LYS A 116 -8.21 -9.67 -6.74
N GLU A 117 -8.73 -10.82 -6.30
CA GLU A 117 -7.94 -12.01 -5.98
C GLU A 117 -7.11 -12.52 -7.18
N PRO A 118 -7.61 -12.51 -8.43
CA PRO A 118 -6.83 -12.93 -9.59
C PRO A 118 -5.55 -12.12 -9.83
N TYR A 119 -5.49 -10.88 -9.32
CA TYR A 119 -4.34 -10.00 -9.47
C TYR A 119 -3.36 -10.09 -8.29
N LYS A 120 -3.70 -10.81 -7.22
CA LYS A 120 -2.85 -10.91 -6.03
C LYS A 120 -1.56 -11.66 -6.36
N VAL A 121 -0.42 -11.00 -6.16
CA VAL A 121 0.90 -11.58 -6.46
C VAL A 121 1.71 -11.88 -5.21
N ALA A 122 1.47 -11.14 -4.12
CA ALA A 122 2.16 -11.32 -2.86
C ALA A 122 1.32 -10.82 -1.68
N SER A 123 1.66 -11.30 -0.48
CA SER A 123 1.29 -10.65 0.78
C SER A 123 2.58 -10.28 1.51
N TYR A 124 2.67 -9.05 2.01
CA TYR A 124 3.81 -8.54 2.74
C TYR A 124 3.32 -7.77 3.96
N ILE A 125 3.82 -8.08 5.16
CA ILE A 125 3.36 -7.47 6.43
C ILE A 125 1.81 -7.52 6.54
N ASN A 126 1.23 -8.68 6.24
CA ASN A 126 -0.22 -8.92 6.24
C ASN A 126 -1.03 -7.97 5.31
N LYS A 127 -0.40 -7.41 4.27
CA LYS A 127 -1.05 -6.59 3.24
C LYS A 127 -0.85 -7.22 1.87
N ASP A 128 -1.90 -7.21 1.07
CA ASP A 128 -1.88 -7.76 -0.27
C ASP A 128 -1.30 -6.75 -1.26
N ILE A 129 -0.43 -7.26 -2.13
CA ILE A 129 0.15 -6.56 -3.27
C ILE A 129 -0.37 -7.24 -4.52
N TYR A 130 -0.84 -6.44 -5.47
CA TYR A 130 -1.44 -6.90 -6.71
C TYR A 130 -0.52 -6.59 -7.89
N TYR A 131 -0.66 -7.34 -8.97
CA TYR A 131 0.04 -7.14 -10.22
C TYR A 131 -0.96 -7.23 -11.36
N LEU A 132 -1.02 -6.18 -12.17
CA LEU A 132 -1.82 -6.16 -13.38
C LEU A 132 -0.89 -6.15 -14.59
N GLU A 133 -1.24 -6.99 -15.56
CA GLU A 133 -0.49 -7.16 -16.78
C GLU A 133 -1.46 -7.09 -17.96
N MET A 134 -1.17 -6.18 -18.88
CA MET A 134 -1.82 -6.09 -20.18
C MET A 134 -0.83 -6.56 -21.24
N LYS A 135 -1.26 -7.51 -22.07
CA LYS A 135 -0.45 -8.09 -23.15
C LYS A 135 -1.10 -7.88 -24.50
N SER A 136 -0.31 -7.50 -25.50
CA SER A 136 -0.79 -7.44 -26.88
C SER A 136 -1.10 -8.84 -27.42
N VAL A 137 -2.10 -8.91 -28.31
CA VAL A 137 -2.56 -10.16 -28.92
C VAL A 137 -2.21 -10.21 -30.40
N ASN A 138 -2.13 -11.44 -30.94
CA ASN A 138 -1.82 -11.71 -32.35
C ASN A 138 -0.45 -11.18 -32.81
N ASP A 139 0.46 -10.92 -31.87
CA ASP A 139 1.83 -10.50 -32.14
C ASP A 139 2.81 -11.67 -31.94
N PRO A 140 3.82 -11.83 -32.84
CA PRO A 140 4.88 -12.83 -32.65
C PRO A 140 5.76 -12.51 -31.43
N GLU A 141 5.89 -11.23 -31.08
CA GLU A 141 6.56 -10.72 -29.88
C GLU A 141 5.57 -9.82 -29.11
N PRO A 142 4.85 -10.36 -28.11
CA PRO A 142 3.85 -9.61 -27.37
C PRO A 142 4.47 -8.42 -26.61
N THR A 143 3.91 -7.24 -26.83
CA THR A 143 4.21 -6.07 -26.01
C THR A 143 3.44 -6.18 -24.69
N THR A 144 4.12 -5.90 -23.59
CA THR A 144 3.55 -6.01 -22.24
C THR A 144 3.60 -4.65 -21.54
N TRP A 145 2.50 -4.30 -20.90
CA TRP A 145 2.39 -3.17 -19.97
C TRP A 145 1.96 -3.72 -18.63
N SER A 146 2.55 -3.23 -17.55
CA SER A 146 2.24 -3.77 -16.23
C SER A 146 2.46 -2.78 -15.11
N THR A 147 1.78 -3.00 -13.99
CA THR A 147 1.98 -2.24 -12.77
C THR A 147 1.75 -3.10 -11.54
N TYR A 148 2.46 -2.79 -10.46
CA TYR A 148 2.14 -3.30 -9.13
C TYR A 148 1.17 -2.34 -8.45
N VAL A 149 0.21 -2.85 -7.70
CA VAL A 149 -0.78 -2.04 -7.00
C VAL A 149 -0.79 -2.38 -5.52
N PHE A 150 -0.77 -1.34 -4.68
CA PHE A 150 -1.01 -1.43 -3.25
C PHE A 150 -1.80 -0.20 -2.82
N ASN A 151 -2.84 -0.39 -1.99
CA ASN A 151 -3.68 0.70 -1.49
C ASN A 151 -4.24 1.64 -2.58
N GLU A 152 -4.60 1.07 -3.74
CA GLU A 152 -5.12 1.82 -4.91
C GLU A 152 -4.11 2.82 -5.51
N ASP A 153 -2.83 2.68 -5.18
CA ASP A 153 -1.71 3.37 -5.82
C ASP A 153 -0.90 2.39 -6.67
N ALA A 154 -0.33 2.92 -7.75
CA ALA A 154 0.48 2.16 -8.71
C ALA A 154 1.98 2.32 -8.45
N TYR A 155 2.74 1.24 -8.66
CA TYR A 155 4.17 1.15 -8.41
C TYR A 155 4.89 0.47 -9.58
N THR A 156 6.16 0.82 -9.78
CA THR A 156 6.94 0.32 -10.92
C THR A 156 7.54 -1.06 -10.67
N SER A 157 7.62 -1.48 -9.40
CA SER A 157 8.19 -2.76 -8.98
C SER A 157 7.53 -3.30 -7.73
N ALA A 158 7.72 -4.60 -7.47
CA ALA A 158 7.28 -5.25 -6.24
C ALA A 158 7.97 -4.62 -5.01
N GLU A 159 9.23 -4.23 -5.15
CA GLU A 159 10.05 -3.62 -4.10
C GLU A 159 9.51 -2.23 -3.72
N GLU A 160 9.10 -1.41 -4.69
CA GLU A 160 8.44 -0.12 -4.41
C GLU A 160 7.09 -0.31 -3.71
N ALA A 161 6.28 -1.28 -4.14
CA ALA A 161 5.03 -1.60 -3.47
C ALA A 161 5.26 -2.06 -2.02
N LYS A 162 6.28 -2.91 -1.78
CA LYS A 162 6.68 -3.33 -0.42
C LYS A 162 7.14 -2.16 0.45
N LYS A 163 7.89 -1.20 -0.10
CA LYS A 163 8.27 0.03 0.60
C LYS A 163 7.05 0.84 1.00
N ALA A 164 6.06 0.96 0.12
CA ALA A 164 4.81 1.64 0.44
C ALA A 164 4.01 0.92 1.53
N VAL A 165 3.97 -0.42 1.52
CA VAL A 165 3.38 -1.22 2.61
C VAL A 165 4.03 -0.88 3.96
N VAL A 166 5.37 -0.86 4.01
CA VAL A 166 6.11 -0.52 5.24
C VAL A 166 5.80 0.89 5.70
N LYS A 167 5.80 1.86 4.78
CA LYS A 167 5.49 3.26 5.08
C LYS A 167 4.11 3.41 5.69
N VAL A 168 3.08 2.87 5.03
CA VAL A 168 1.70 2.90 5.54
C VAL A 168 1.60 2.19 6.89
N TYR A 169 2.29 1.05 7.07
CA TYR A 169 2.34 0.37 8.35
C TYR A 169 2.97 1.26 9.43
N ALA A 170 4.14 1.84 9.18
CA ALA A 170 4.87 2.67 10.12
C ALA A 170 4.08 3.91 10.56
N GLU A 171 3.42 4.58 9.62
CA GLU A 171 2.60 5.77 9.89
C GLU A 171 1.36 5.47 10.75
N ASN A 172 0.84 4.24 10.72
CA ASN A 172 -0.41 3.86 11.38
C ASN A 172 -0.24 2.91 12.57
N HIS A 173 0.93 2.29 12.74
CA HIS A 173 1.17 1.35 13.83
C HIS A 173 1.28 2.07 15.18
N PRO A 174 0.59 1.61 16.26
CA PRO A 174 0.53 2.32 17.54
C PRO A 174 1.90 2.64 18.15
N THR A 175 2.88 1.77 17.93
CA THR A 175 4.23 1.92 18.48
C THR A 175 5.19 2.54 17.46
N LEU A 176 5.18 2.08 16.21
CA LEU A 176 6.18 2.52 15.21
C LEU A 176 5.90 3.95 14.74
N SER A 177 4.64 4.39 14.76
CA SER A 177 4.28 5.79 14.47
C SER A 177 4.84 6.78 15.50
N LEU A 178 5.27 6.32 16.69
CA LEU A 178 5.91 7.18 17.70
C LEU A 178 7.35 7.53 17.34
N LEU A 179 8.00 6.77 16.46
CA LEU A 179 9.36 7.00 16.04
C LEU A 179 9.48 8.34 15.30
N GLY A 180 10.47 9.14 15.64
CA GLY A 180 10.71 10.47 15.07
C GLY A 180 9.76 11.57 15.54
N LYS A 181 8.81 11.28 16.44
CA LYS A 181 7.94 12.31 17.02
C LYS A 181 8.62 13.06 18.18
N PRO A 182 8.30 14.35 18.38
CA PRO A 182 8.76 15.10 19.55
C PRO A 182 8.19 14.54 20.86
N LEU A 183 8.97 14.66 21.94
CA LEU A 183 8.62 14.18 23.28
C LEU A 183 7.21 14.58 23.71
N ALA A 184 6.87 15.88 23.62
CA ALA A 184 5.56 16.38 24.04
C ALA A 184 4.40 15.74 23.24
N GLU A 185 4.63 15.37 21.98
CA GLU A 185 3.64 14.66 21.18
C GLU A 185 3.50 13.19 21.64
N VAL A 186 4.62 12.53 21.91
CA VAL A 186 4.62 11.14 22.40
C VAL A 186 3.95 11.03 23.77
N GLU A 187 4.25 11.93 24.71
CA GLU A 187 3.60 11.99 26.03
C GLU A 187 2.09 12.18 25.91
N LYS A 188 1.65 13.03 24.97
CA LYS A 188 0.23 13.25 24.69
C LYS A 188 -0.46 12.01 24.12
N ILE A 189 0.19 11.29 23.21
CA ILE A 189 -0.36 10.07 22.58
C ILE A 189 -0.42 8.92 23.59
N THR A 190 0.67 8.69 24.31
CA THR A 190 0.83 7.57 25.25
C THR A 190 0.13 7.84 26.59
N LYS A 191 -0.08 9.10 26.95
CA LYS A 191 -0.57 9.56 28.26
C LYS A 191 0.36 9.18 29.41
N VAL A 192 1.65 9.05 29.12
CA VAL A 192 2.71 8.73 30.09
C VAL A 192 3.75 9.84 30.03
N GLU A 193 4.12 10.38 31.19
CA GLU A 193 5.19 11.38 31.29
C GLU A 193 6.56 10.70 31.14
N SER A 194 7.49 11.40 30.50
CA SER A 194 8.87 10.94 30.40
C SER A 194 9.61 11.02 31.73
N GLN A 195 10.64 10.20 31.83
CA GLN A 195 11.58 10.18 32.94
C GLN A 195 13.00 10.35 32.42
N LYS A 196 13.84 10.97 33.23
CA LYS A 196 15.29 11.00 33.00
C LYS A 196 15.94 9.91 33.83
N VAL A 197 16.76 9.08 33.19
CA VAL A 197 17.50 8.02 33.86
C VAL A 197 18.99 8.20 33.62
N PRO A 198 19.84 7.95 34.63
CA PRO A 198 21.27 7.98 34.45
C PRO A 198 21.70 6.84 33.51
N VAL A 199 22.59 7.14 32.58
CA VAL A 199 23.23 6.17 31.69
C VAL A 199 24.74 6.31 31.78
N GLU A 200 25.44 5.17 31.78
CA GLU A 200 26.89 5.14 31.75
C GLU A 200 27.38 5.44 30.33
N THR A 201 28.29 6.40 30.18
CA THR A 201 28.98 6.62 28.91
C THR A 201 30.25 5.78 28.86
N GLU A 202 30.72 5.44 27.65
CA GLU A 202 32.00 4.73 27.46
C GLU A 202 33.19 5.46 28.12
N GLU A 203 33.09 6.76 28.32
CA GLU A 203 34.10 7.60 28.99
C GLU A 203 33.91 7.72 30.52
N GLY A 204 32.95 7.01 31.10
CA GLY A 204 32.67 7.02 32.55
C GLY A 204 32.04 8.32 33.06
N GLY A 205 31.43 9.11 32.17
CA GLY A 205 30.69 10.31 32.51
C GLY A 205 29.24 10.00 32.87
N ALA A 206 28.65 10.80 33.78
CA ALA A 206 27.23 10.72 34.06
C ALA A 206 26.46 11.43 32.93
N ALA A 207 25.73 10.66 32.12
CA ALA A 207 24.74 11.18 31.19
C ALA A 207 23.33 10.83 31.67
N GLU A 208 22.33 11.57 31.20
CA GLU A 208 20.92 11.24 31.43
C GLU A 208 20.27 10.93 30.08
N ALA A 209 19.60 9.79 29.99
CA ALA A 209 18.71 9.48 28.87
C ALA A 209 17.28 9.87 29.24
N THR A 210 16.58 10.50 28.30
CA THR A 210 15.13 10.74 28.45
C THR A 210 14.39 9.57 27.85
N GLN A 211 13.46 8.99 28.59
CA GLN A 211 12.74 7.79 28.18
C GLN A 211 11.27 7.77 28.61
N ILE A 212 10.43 7.04 27.88
CA ILE A 212 9.08 6.65 28.28
C ILE A 212 9.03 5.12 28.34
N ASN A 213 8.60 4.58 29.47
CA ASN A 213 8.45 3.14 29.67
C ASN A 213 6.96 2.77 29.66
N LEU A 214 6.58 1.92 28.73
CA LEU A 214 5.25 1.32 28.58
C LEU A 214 5.39 -0.19 28.77
N ASP A 215 4.28 -0.92 28.91
CA ASP A 215 4.32 -2.37 29.06
C ASP A 215 5.09 -3.04 27.91
N ASN A 216 6.24 -3.63 28.26
CA ASN A 216 7.23 -4.25 27.37
C ASN A 216 7.80 -3.35 26.26
N THR A 217 7.61 -2.03 26.31
CA THR A 217 8.11 -1.08 25.29
C THR A 217 8.84 0.07 25.96
N LEU A 218 10.08 0.30 25.57
CA LEU A 218 10.89 1.42 26.02
C LEU A 218 11.14 2.37 24.83
N ILE A 219 10.73 3.63 24.97
CA ILE A 219 10.95 4.67 23.97
C ILE A 219 12.06 5.59 24.49
N LEU A 220 13.12 5.76 23.71
CA LEU A 220 14.28 6.60 24.02
C LEU A 220 14.27 7.85 23.14
N PHE A 221 14.65 8.97 23.75
CA PHE A 221 14.71 10.27 23.09
C PHE A 221 16.15 10.75 22.98
N ASN A 222 16.48 11.31 21.82
CA ASN A 222 17.78 11.96 21.61
C ASN A 222 17.85 13.34 22.32
N ASN A 223 18.99 14.01 22.18
CA ASN A 223 19.23 15.33 22.78
C ASN A 223 18.31 16.44 22.26
N GLU A 224 17.64 16.24 21.11
CA GLU A 224 16.65 17.15 20.54
C GLU A 224 15.22 16.84 21.02
N ALA A 225 15.07 15.94 21.99
CA ALA A 225 13.81 15.42 22.49
C ALA A 225 12.93 14.80 21.38
N ILE A 226 13.57 14.13 20.42
CA ILE A 226 12.91 13.35 19.37
C ILE A 226 13.05 11.87 19.70
N SER A 227 11.94 11.12 19.59
CA SER A 227 11.93 9.67 19.72
C SER A 227 12.87 9.06 18.67
N SER A 228 14.03 8.58 19.10
CA SER A 228 15.09 8.10 18.22
C SER A 228 15.17 6.58 18.20
N GLU A 229 14.77 5.93 19.30
CA GLU A 229 14.83 4.49 19.43
C GLU A 229 13.61 3.96 20.18
N ILE A 230 13.14 2.78 19.76
CA ILE A 230 12.07 2.06 20.44
C ILE A 230 12.52 0.62 20.63
N PHE A 231 12.70 0.23 21.88
CA PHE A 231 13.03 -1.13 22.27
C PHE A 231 11.75 -1.88 22.65
N LEU A 232 11.60 -3.08 22.11
CA LEU A 232 10.43 -3.94 22.26
C LEU A 232 10.87 -5.25 22.89
N GLU A 233 10.17 -5.64 23.95
CA GLU A 233 10.31 -6.93 24.61
C GLU A 233 8.95 -7.65 24.69
N GLY A 234 8.97 -8.86 25.24
CA GLY A 234 7.76 -9.65 25.50
C GLY A 234 7.11 -10.14 24.21
N GLN A 235 5.83 -10.55 24.29
CA GLN A 235 5.11 -11.12 23.13
C GLN A 235 4.47 -10.05 22.22
N GLN A 236 5.23 -9.03 21.83
CA GLN A 236 4.75 -8.00 20.91
C GLN A 236 4.88 -8.43 19.44
N GLU A 237 4.07 -7.81 18.58
CA GLU A 237 4.15 -7.98 17.13
C GLU A 237 4.55 -6.66 16.46
N ILE A 238 5.51 -6.72 15.55
CA ILE A 238 6.00 -5.57 14.77
C ILE A 238 6.30 -6.02 13.33
N LEU A 239 5.79 -5.29 12.34
CA LEU A 239 5.93 -5.62 10.92
C LEU A 239 5.47 -7.06 10.57
N GLY A 240 4.46 -7.57 11.29
CA GLY A 240 3.95 -8.94 11.12
C GLY A 240 4.80 -10.01 11.80
N VAL A 241 5.93 -9.64 12.41
CA VAL A 241 6.83 -10.53 13.16
C VAL A 241 6.47 -10.47 14.64
N LYS A 242 6.32 -11.63 15.27
CA LYS A 242 6.10 -11.71 16.71
C LYS A 242 7.44 -11.95 17.40
N ILE A 243 7.75 -11.14 18.41
CA ILE A 243 8.90 -11.40 19.29
C ILE A 243 8.69 -12.76 19.97
N GLY A 244 9.70 -13.62 19.87
CA GLY A 244 9.64 -15.04 20.22
C GLY A 244 9.61 -15.99 19.03
N GLU A 245 9.54 -15.48 17.80
CA GLU A 245 9.72 -16.27 16.57
C GLU A 245 11.20 -16.51 16.27
N ALA A 246 11.52 -17.63 15.62
CA ALA A 246 12.87 -17.94 15.19
C ALA A 246 13.30 -17.06 14.00
N PHE A 247 14.61 -16.82 13.85
CA PHE A 247 15.14 -15.92 12.82
C PHE A 247 14.72 -16.30 11.38
N ASN A 248 14.60 -17.59 11.06
CA ASN A 248 14.11 -18.03 9.76
C ASN A 248 12.64 -17.61 9.52
N GLU A 249 11.79 -17.66 10.55
CA GLU A 249 10.39 -17.22 10.46
C GLU A 249 10.29 -15.69 10.29
N VAL A 250 11.21 -14.94 10.91
CA VAL A 250 11.34 -13.49 10.68
C VAL A 250 11.68 -13.23 9.21
N SER A 251 12.65 -13.95 8.66
CA SER A 251 13.08 -13.79 7.26
C SER A 251 12.02 -14.24 6.25
N ASP A 252 11.21 -15.25 6.57
CA ASP A 252 10.08 -15.67 5.74
C ASP A 252 9.04 -14.55 5.58
N LYS A 253 8.91 -13.67 6.57
CA LYS A 253 7.95 -12.56 6.58
C LYS A 253 8.52 -11.27 6.00
N LEU A 254 9.75 -10.91 6.36
CA LEU A 254 10.39 -9.64 5.98
C LEU A 254 11.28 -9.76 4.74
N GLY A 255 11.56 -10.98 4.30
CA GLY A 255 12.52 -11.26 3.23
C GLY A 255 13.95 -11.37 3.74
N MET A 256 14.90 -11.17 2.84
CA MET A 256 16.32 -11.28 3.18
C MET A 256 16.78 -10.07 4.02
N PRO A 257 17.41 -10.28 5.19
CA PRO A 257 17.93 -9.18 6.01
C PRO A 257 19.14 -8.50 5.37
N ASP A 258 19.36 -7.23 5.73
CA ASP A 258 20.56 -6.47 5.35
C ASP A 258 21.82 -7.00 6.05
N SER A 259 21.67 -7.55 7.26
CA SER A 259 22.74 -8.29 7.94
C SER A 259 22.19 -9.29 8.95
N PHE A 260 22.89 -10.40 9.13
CA PHE A 260 22.61 -11.41 10.15
C PHE A 260 23.91 -12.01 10.66
N GLY A 261 24.14 -11.95 11.97
CA GLY A 261 25.38 -12.41 12.59
C GLY A 261 25.43 -12.19 14.08
N GLN A 262 26.53 -12.61 14.71
CA GLN A 262 26.83 -12.30 16.11
C GLN A 262 26.91 -10.79 16.29
N ASP A 263 26.36 -10.29 17.39
CA ASP A 263 26.37 -8.88 17.72
C ASP A 263 27.80 -8.39 17.98
N SER A 264 28.11 -7.16 17.58
CA SER A 264 29.45 -6.60 17.72
C SER A 264 29.80 -6.21 19.16
N GLU A 265 28.79 -5.97 19.99
CA GLU A 265 28.95 -5.52 21.38
C GLU A 265 28.71 -6.67 22.37
N PHE A 266 27.89 -7.66 22.00
CA PHE A 266 27.49 -8.76 22.88
C PHE A 266 27.80 -10.12 22.26
N GLU A 267 28.85 -10.79 22.75
CA GLU A 267 29.30 -12.07 22.20
C GLU A 267 28.22 -13.18 22.29
N ASP A 268 27.31 -13.12 23.25
CA ASP A 268 26.25 -14.12 23.44
C ASP A 268 24.92 -13.73 22.76
N ILE A 269 24.94 -12.80 21.80
CA ILE A 269 23.76 -12.33 21.09
C ILE A 269 23.97 -12.42 19.58
N TYR A 270 22.92 -12.83 18.88
CA TYR A 270 22.78 -12.76 17.43
C TYR A 270 21.80 -11.66 17.05
N THR A 271 22.12 -10.93 16.00
CA THR A 271 21.35 -9.77 15.53
C THR A 271 20.98 -9.96 14.05
N MET A 272 19.69 -9.83 13.74
CA MET A 272 19.15 -9.76 12.38
C MET A 272 18.62 -8.35 12.12
N ARG A 273 19.21 -7.66 11.13
CA ARG A 273 18.90 -6.25 10.83
C ARG A 273 18.21 -6.09 9.48
N TYR A 274 17.20 -5.22 9.47
CA TYR A 274 16.53 -4.74 8.27
C TYR A 274 16.59 -3.21 8.20
N LEU A 275 16.87 -2.68 7.02
CA LEU A 275 16.87 -1.26 6.69
C LEU A 275 15.63 -0.91 5.86
N PHE A 276 14.85 0.02 6.37
CA PHE A 276 13.69 0.59 5.69
C PHE A 276 13.90 2.08 5.42
N ASP A 277 13.02 2.67 4.62
CA ASP A 277 13.06 4.11 4.39
C ASP A 277 12.70 4.85 5.70
N GLY A 278 13.66 5.58 6.24
CA GLY A 278 13.51 6.39 7.46
C GLY A 278 13.77 5.67 8.80
N PHE A 279 13.90 4.34 8.84
CA PHE A 279 14.20 3.61 10.06
C PHE A 279 14.86 2.25 9.79
N GLN A 280 15.49 1.70 10.82
CA GLN A 280 15.97 0.33 10.84
C GLN A 280 15.34 -0.46 11.99
N ILE A 281 15.28 -1.77 11.87
CA ILE A 281 14.89 -2.69 12.95
C ILE A 281 15.93 -3.80 13.09
N GLU A 282 16.30 -4.09 14.33
CA GLU A 282 17.21 -5.15 14.73
C GLU A 282 16.42 -6.12 15.62
N PHE A 283 16.43 -7.41 15.29
CA PHE A 283 15.89 -8.48 16.13
C PHE A 283 17.05 -9.22 16.81
N TYR A 284 16.92 -9.49 18.10
CA TYR A 284 17.97 -10.12 18.90
C TYR A 284 17.55 -11.50 19.38
N GLY A 285 18.50 -12.43 19.47
CA GLY A 285 18.35 -13.76 20.05
C GLY A 285 19.66 -14.25 20.65
N GLU A 286 19.62 -15.27 21.51
CA GLU A 286 20.83 -15.79 22.19
C GLU A 286 21.80 -16.51 21.24
N ASP A 287 21.29 -17.06 20.13
CA ASP A 287 22.10 -17.65 19.06
C ASP A 287 21.35 -17.63 17.72
N LYS A 288 22.00 -18.11 16.65
CA LYS A 288 21.46 -18.09 15.28
C LYS A 288 20.20 -18.93 15.06
N ASP A 289 19.98 -19.95 15.88
CA ASP A 289 18.88 -20.91 15.81
C ASP A 289 17.82 -20.63 16.90
N ALA A 290 18.10 -19.68 17.79
CA ALA A 290 17.23 -19.29 18.89
C ALA A 290 16.03 -18.45 18.41
N ASN A 291 15.03 -18.40 19.30
CA ASN A 291 13.92 -17.49 19.16
C ASN A 291 14.35 -16.06 19.50
N THR A 292 13.75 -15.09 18.82
CA THR A 292 13.96 -13.67 19.15
C THR A 292 13.48 -13.36 20.56
N ILE A 293 14.25 -12.57 21.30
CA ILE A 293 13.93 -12.16 22.68
C ILE A 293 13.46 -10.71 22.75
N SER A 294 13.91 -9.88 21.81
CA SER A 294 13.60 -8.46 21.74
C SER A 294 13.82 -7.92 20.33
N ALA A 295 13.38 -6.68 20.10
CA ALA A 295 13.68 -5.93 18.91
C ALA A 295 14.00 -4.47 19.25
N LEU A 296 14.91 -3.85 18.50
CA LEU A 296 15.24 -2.44 18.59
C LEU A 296 14.97 -1.76 17.26
N ILE A 297 14.15 -0.72 17.30
CA ILE A 297 13.82 0.11 16.15
C ILE A 297 14.59 1.40 16.31
N LYS A 298 15.41 1.77 15.32
CA LYS A 298 16.17 3.03 15.33
C LYS A 298 15.76 3.91 14.17
N LYS A 299 15.59 5.20 14.44
CA LYS A 299 15.40 6.21 13.42
C LYS A 299 16.70 6.39 12.63
N LEU A 300 16.60 6.52 11.30
CA LEU A 300 17.72 6.87 10.42
C LEU A 300 17.84 8.40 10.20
#